data_AF-A0A7G6VX15-F1
#
_entry.id   AF-A0A7G6VX15-F1
#
_cell.length_a   1.000
_cell.length_b   1.000
_cell.length_c   1.000
_cell.angle_alpha   90.00
_cell.angle_beta   90.00
_cell.angle_gamma   90.00
#
_symmetry.space_group_name_H-M   'P 1'
#
loop_
_entity.id
_entity.type
_entity.pdbx_description
1 polymer ?
#
loop_
_entity_poly.entity_id
_entity_poly.type
_entity_poly.pdbx_seq_one_letter_code
_entity_poly.pdbx_strand_id
1 'polypeptide(L)'
;MVFFTPCRKAGPGSGKAILKVMGIRRAAEFASLAGAMLMVSAGTAWAAATEATALPEDAVVGGYVPMQPTEGKGMPTPGAIGFQTQYSPIGEYGQWMHNWVLLPIIAAISLLVLFLLIWVMGRYRAKANPNPSRTSHNTVIEVIWTLLPVLVLLGIAVPSMRLLANQYETAPEGAFTVKVTGYQWYWGYTYPDYGGFEVISNMLPEDEALAAGEPTQLAVDKRMVVPAGVPIRIQTIGADVIHSFAIPSLWFKLDAVPGRLNEKVMFIKEPGVYYGQCMELCGARHGFMPIAVEALPMAEFEQWVLEQPGGLLGTEADPELEVPTQQPESAIPGAAGAPRPDSALEEDVDAAEPATTEA
;
A
#
# COMPACT_ATOMS: atom_id res chain seq x y z
N MET A 1 -50.68 60.44 -17.98
CA MET A 1 -50.05 61.13 -19.13
C MET A 1 -49.29 60.06 -19.92
N VAL A 2 -49.91 59.24 -20.79
CA VAL A 2 -50.56 59.51 -22.09
C VAL A 2 -49.66 60.28 -23.05
N PHE A 3 -49.10 59.57 -24.04
CA PHE A 3 -49.23 59.75 -25.51
C PHE A 3 -48.50 58.54 -26.18
N PHE A 4 -49.19 57.46 -26.58
CA PHE A 4 -49.77 57.16 -27.93
C PHE A 4 -48.81 57.42 -29.13
N THR A 5 -48.08 56.41 -29.64
CA THR A 5 -48.30 55.55 -30.88
C THR A 5 -48.11 56.26 -32.26
N PRO A 6 -48.07 55.57 -33.44
CA PRO A 6 -47.53 54.25 -33.86
C PRO A 6 -46.84 54.25 -35.28
N CYS A 7 -46.37 53.05 -35.70
CA CYS A 7 -46.49 52.46 -37.07
C CYS A 7 -45.47 52.79 -38.20
N ARG A 8 -44.72 51.78 -38.69
CA ARG A 8 -44.95 51.11 -40.00
C ARG A 8 -43.96 49.95 -40.30
N LYS A 9 -44.51 48.87 -40.88
CA LYS A 9 -43.84 47.76 -41.57
C LYS A 9 -43.38 48.16 -42.98
N ALA A 10 -42.29 47.57 -43.48
CA ALA A 10 -42.15 47.07 -44.87
C ALA A 10 -40.93 46.13 -44.98
N GLY A 11 -41.08 45.04 -45.76
CA GLY A 11 -40.09 43.95 -45.91
C GLY A 11 -39.06 44.15 -47.04
N PRO A 12 -38.74 43.10 -47.82
CA PRO A 12 -37.45 42.41 -47.77
C PRO A 12 -36.53 42.73 -48.97
N GLY A 13 -35.21 42.71 -48.75
CA GLY A 13 -34.20 43.01 -49.77
C GLY A 13 -33.03 42.04 -49.74
N SER A 14 -32.97 41.18 -50.74
CA SER A 14 -31.92 40.21 -51.02
C SER A 14 -30.59 40.89 -51.37
N GLY A 15 -29.49 40.40 -50.82
CA GLY A 15 -28.13 40.77 -51.24
C GLY A 15 -27.15 39.64 -50.95
N LYS A 16 -27.02 38.70 -51.90
CA LYS A 16 -25.93 37.72 -51.94
C LYS A 16 -24.59 38.45 -51.99
N ALA A 17 -23.68 38.14 -51.07
CA ALA A 17 -22.26 38.32 -51.28
C ALA A 17 -21.51 37.09 -50.77
N ILE A 18 -20.83 36.47 -51.74
CA ILE A 18 -19.98 35.29 -51.65
C ILE A 18 -18.71 35.65 -50.88
N LEU A 19 -18.35 34.87 -49.85
CA LEU A 19 -16.95 34.54 -49.62
C LEU A 19 -16.82 33.15 -49.01
N LYS A 20 -16.41 32.22 -49.87
CA LYS A 20 -15.89 30.90 -49.56
C LYS A 20 -14.41 31.09 -49.22
N VAL A 21 -13.92 30.49 -48.13
CA VAL A 21 -12.60 29.83 -48.01
C VAL A 21 -12.42 29.25 -46.60
N MET A 22 -12.34 27.91 -46.58
CA MET A 22 -11.55 27.00 -45.75
C MET A 22 -11.57 27.12 -44.20
N GLY A 23 -12.18 26.10 -43.59
CA GLY A 23 -11.37 25.11 -42.88
C GLY A 23 -11.16 25.30 -41.38
N ILE A 24 -12.22 25.14 -40.58
CA ILE A 24 -12.11 24.74 -39.17
C ILE A 24 -12.90 23.45 -38.97
N ARG A 25 -12.34 22.36 -39.51
CA ARG A 25 -12.65 20.97 -39.13
C ARG A 25 -11.33 20.35 -38.69
N ARG A 26 -10.99 20.50 -37.40
CA ARG A 26 -10.01 19.69 -36.63
C ARG A 26 -9.74 20.39 -35.29
N ALA A 27 -10.67 20.24 -34.36
CA ALA A 27 -10.42 20.55 -32.94
C ALA A 27 -11.42 19.87 -31.98
N ALA A 28 -12.48 19.21 -32.50
CA ALA A 28 -13.54 18.63 -31.68
C ALA A 28 -13.50 17.09 -31.55
N GLU A 29 -12.52 16.39 -32.15
CA GLU A 29 -12.49 14.91 -32.13
C GLU A 29 -11.48 14.29 -31.14
N PHE A 30 -10.68 15.07 -30.41
CA PHE A 30 -9.74 14.51 -29.41
C PHE A 30 -10.25 14.49 -27.96
N ALA A 31 -11.47 14.99 -27.71
CA ALA A 31 -12.04 15.05 -26.35
C ALA A 31 -13.12 13.99 -26.05
N SER A 32 -13.39 13.05 -26.97
CA SER A 32 -14.52 12.11 -26.84
C SER A 32 -14.13 10.62 -26.67
N LEU A 33 -12.85 10.26 -26.51
CA LEU A 33 -12.46 8.86 -26.31
C LEU A 33 -11.95 8.51 -24.90
N ALA A 34 -11.82 9.47 -23.99
CA ALA A 34 -11.37 9.20 -22.61
C ALA A 34 -12.53 9.00 -21.60
N GLY A 35 -13.78 9.21 -22.01
CA GLY A 35 -14.93 9.30 -21.09
C GLY A 35 -15.84 8.07 -20.98
N ALA A 36 -15.59 6.99 -21.72
CA ALA A 36 -16.56 5.88 -21.85
C ALA A 36 -16.07 4.50 -21.39
N MET A 37 -14.97 4.42 -20.63
CA MET A 37 -14.45 3.14 -20.16
C MET A 37 -14.09 3.20 -18.67
N LEU A 38 -15.06 3.53 -17.83
CA LEU A 38 -14.93 3.49 -16.36
C LEU A 38 -16.31 3.31 -15.71
N MET A 39 -17.00 2.24 -16.12
CA MET A 39 -18.12 1.65 -15.38
C MET A 39 -17.98 0.13 -15.47
N VAL A 40 -16.88 -0.40 -14.93
CA VAL A 40 -16.85 -1.79 -14.47
C VAL A 40 -16.83 -1.70 -12.95
N SER A 41 -17.93 -2.13 -12.36
CA SER A 41 -18.12 -2.23 -10.92
C SER A 41 -17.05 -3.14 -10.32
N ALA A 42 -16.17 -2.60 -9.48
CA ALA A 42 -15.25 -3.38 -8.65
C ALA A 42 -15.99 -4.25 -7.60
N GLY A 43 -17.29 -4.02 -7.38
CA GLY A 43 -18.13 -4.75 -6.43
C GLY A 43 -18.49 -6.20 -6.82
N THR A 44 -17.98 -6.73 -7.94
CA THR A 44 -18.17 -8.13 -8.33
C THR A 44 -16.88 -8.97 -8.27
N ALA A 45 -15.75 -8.38 -7.85
CA ALA A 45 -14.45 -9.06 -7.89
C ALA A 45 -14.28 -10.15 -6.80
N TRP A 46 -15.16 -10.21 -5.79
CA TRP A 46 -15.11 -11.23 -4.74
C TRP A 46 -16.01 -12.44 -4.96
N ALA A 47 -16.87 -12.45 -5.98
CA ALA A 47 -17.92 -13.47 -6.12
C ALA A 47 -17.55 -14.65 -7.06
N ALA A 48 -16.28 -14.81 -7.45
CA ALA A 48 -15.86 -15.89 -8.35
C ALA A 48 -14.53 -16.51 -7.89
N ALA A 49 -14.53 -17.14 -6.71
CA ALA A 49 -13.45 -18.01 -6.26
C ALA A 49 -14.00 -19.09 -5.31
N THR A 50 -14.99 -19.86 -5.78
CA THR A 50 -15.48 -21.05 -5.07
C THR A 50 -15.72 -22.18 -6.07
N GLU A 51 -14.64 -22.64 -6.70
CA GLU A 51 -14.54 -24.02 -7.15
C GLU A 51 -13.17 -24.54 -6.70
N ALA A 52 -13.10 -24.91 -5.42
CA ALA A 52 -12.06 -25.79 -4.94
C ALA A 52 -12.30 -27.15 -5.58
N THR A 53 -11.60 -27.45 -6.68
CA THR A 53 -11.46 -28.83 -7.16
C THR A 53 -10.74 -29.61 -6.07
N ALA A 54 -11.50 -30.39 -5.30
CA ALA A 54 -10.96 -31.35 -4.35
C ALA A 54 -9.98 -32.29 -5.09
N LEU A 55 -8.78 -32.44 -4.54
CA LEU A 55 -7.83 -33.44 -5.01
C LEU A 55 -8.37 -34.85 -4.72
N PRO A 56 -8.06 -35.85 -5.56
CA PRO A 56 -8.47 -37.23 -5.34
C PRO A 56 -7.90 -37.77 -4.01
N GLU A 57 -8.72 -38.53 -3.27
CA GLU A 57 -8.43 -39.10 -1.94
C GLU A 57 -7.16 -39.99 -1.87
N ASP A 58 -6.56 -40.31 -3.02
CA ASP A 58 -5.45 -41.26 -3.15
C ASP A 58 -4.10 -40.60 -3.48
N ALA A 59 -4.01 -39.26 -3.47
CA ALA A 59 -2.72 -38.60 -3.60
C ALA A 59 -1.90 -38.90 -2.33
N VAL A 60 -0.92 -39.80 -2.44
CA VAL A 60 0.11 -39.99 -1.41
C VAL A 60 0.87 -38.68 -1.32
N VAL A 61 0.48 -37.85 -0.37
CA VAL A 61 1.00 -36.50 -0.20
C VAL A 61 2.40 -36.61 0.42
N GLY A 62 3.44 -36.38 -0.38
CA GLY A 62 4.81 -36.24 0.12
C GLY A 62 4.91 -34.98 0.97
N GLY A 63 5.70 -35.02 2.06
CA GLY A 63 5.80 -33.94 3.04
C GLY A 63 6.04 -32.54 2.44
N TYR A 64 5.65 -31.49 3.16
CA TYR A 64 5.79 -30.10 2.74
C TYR A 64 7.22 -29.80 2.31
N VAL A 65 7.36 -29.24 1.12
CA VAL A 65 8.64 -28.75 0.60
C VAL A 65 8.50 -27.25 0.36
N PRO A 66 9.30 -26.41 1.04
CA PRO A 66 9.28 -24.97 0.81
C PRO A 66 9.47 -24.62 -0.67
N MET A 67 8.59 -23.76 -1.18
CA MET A 67 8.61 -23.30 -2.56
C MET A 67 9.90 -22.54 -2.85
N GLN A 68 10.56 -22.85 -3.96
CA GLN A 68 11.71 -22.06 -4.40
C GLN A 68 11.24 -20.69 -4.91
N PRO A 69 11.92 -19.58 -4.53
CA PRO A 69 11.53 -18.27 -5.02
C PRO A 69 11.72 -18.17 -6.54
N THR A 70 10.79 -17.50 -7.20
CA THR A 70 10.88 -17.23 -8.65
C THR A 70 11.57 -15.88 -8.85
N GLU A 71 12.66 -15.85 -9.61
CA GLU A 71 13.41 -14.63 -9.88
C GLU A 71 12.50 -13.52 -10.44
N GLY A 72 12.55 -12.33 -9.84
CA GLY A 72 11.75 -11.16 -10.23
C GLY A 72 10.28 -11.18 -9.78
N LYS A 73 9.82 -12.25 -9.12
CA LYS A 73 8.50 -12.31 -8.50
C LYS A 73 8.61 -12.05 -7.00
N GLY A 74 7.81 -11.10 -6.51
CA GLY A 74 7.76 -10.79 -5.09
C GLY A 74 9.07 -10.24 -4.49
N MET A 75 10.03 -9.82 -5.30
CA MET A 75 11.36 -9.37 -4.89
C MET A 75 11.83 -8.15 -5.69
N PRO A 76 12.79 -7.35 -5.19
CA PRO A 76 13.41 -6.28 -5.98
C PRO A 76 14.20 -6.85 -7.15
N THR A 77 14.22 -6.12 -8.27
CA THR A 77 15.01 -6.46 -9.46
C THR A 77 16.13 -5.43 -9.67
N PRO A 78 17.38 -5.84 -9.95
CA PRO A 78 18.49 -4.91 -10.14
C PRO A 78 18.22 -3.88 -11.23
N GLY A 79 18.38 -2.59 -10.91
CA GLY A 79 18.21 -1.48 -11.85
C GLY A 79 16.76 -1.08 -12.14
N ALA A 80 15.77 -1.73 -11.53
CA ALA A 80 14.38 -1.31 -11.65
C ALA A 80 14.15 0.07 -10.99
N ILE A 81 13.36 0.91 -11.67
CA ILE A 81 13.06 2.29 -11.25
C ILE A 81 11.60 2.51 -10.85
N GLY A 82 10.79 1.46 -10.92
CA GLY A 82 9.35 1.48 -10.58
C GLY A 82 9.03 0.56 -9.42
N PHE A 83 7.73 0.38 -9.15
CA PHE A 83 7.27 -0.64 -8.21
C PHE A 83 7.60 -2.05 -8.70
N GLN A 84 7.73 -2.98 -7.75
CA GLN A 84 7.66 -4.40 -8.05
C GLN A 84 6.32 -4.74 -8.72
N THR A 85 6.29 -5.82 -9.50
CA THR A 85 5.04 -6.39 -10.03
C THR A 85 4.06 -6.64 -8.88
N GLN A 86 2.80 -6.27 -9.10
CA GLN A 86 1.76 -6.35 -8.09
C GLN A 86 0.98 -7.65 -8.22
N TYR A 87 0.82 -8.37 -7.10
CA TYR A 87 0.16 -9.67 -7.02
C TYR A 87 -1.09 -9.63 -6.14
N SER A 88 -1.66 -8.44 -5.94
CA SER A 88 -2.92 -8.20 -5.24
C SER A 88 -3.82 -7.24 -6.05
N PRO A 89 -5.17 -7.37 -5.98
CA PRO A 89 -6.08 -6.44 -6.66
C PRO A 89 -5.89 -4.98 -6.20
N ILE A 90 -5.66 -4.77 -4.90
CA ILE A 90 -5.37 -3.46 -4.32
C ILE A 90 -4.07 -2.89 -4.90
N GLY A 91 -3.04 -3.73 -5.04
CA GLY A 91 -1.75 -3.32 -5.59
C GLY A 91 -1.81 -2.92 -7.05
N GLU A 92 -2.54 -3.65 -7.88
CA GLU A 92 -2.75 -3.28 -9.28
C GLU A 92 -3.47 -1.94 -9.41
N TYR A 93 -4.51 -1.70 -8.61
CA TYR A 93 -5.21 -0.41 -8.61
C TYR A 93 -4.31 0.72 -8.10
N GLY A 94 -3.53 0.47 -7.04
CA GLY A 94 -2.54 1.42 -6.52
C GLY A 94 -1.46 1.77 -7.53
N GLN A 95 -0.91 0.77 -8.22
CA GLN A 95 0.09 0.97 -9.26
C GLN A 95 -0.49 1.69 -10.48
N TRP A 96 -1.72 1.38 -10.90
CA TRP A 96 -2.42 2.13 -11.94
C TRP A 96 -2.58 3.61 -11.55
N MET A 97 -3.07 3.87 -10.34
CA MET A 97 -3.26 5.23 -9.83
C MET A 97 -1.95 6.00 -9.82
N HIS A 98 -0.86 5.38 -9.35
CA HIS A 98 0.45 6.00 -9.37
C HIS A 98 0.93 6.29 -10.81
N ASN A 99 0.94 5.29 -11.68
CA ASN A 99 1.56 5.39 -13.01
C ASN A 99 0.77 6.24 -13.99
N TRP A 100 -0.56 6.17 -13.94
CA TRP A 100 -1.45 6.77 -14.94
C TRP A 100 -2.21 7.99 -14.46
N VAL A 101 -2.30 8.21 -13.15
CA VAL A 101 -2.94 9.42 -12.59
C VAL A 101 -1.89 10.34 -11.98
N LEU A 102 -1.16 9.88 -10.96
CA LEU A 102 -0.27 10.75 -10.18
C LEU A 102 0.97 11.19 -10.98
N LEU A 103 1.74 10.24 -11.52
CA LEU A 103 3.00 10.53 -12.20
C LEU A 103 2.85 11.50 -13.38
N PRO A 104 1.89 11.34 -14.32
CA PRO A 104 1.73 12.27 -15.43
C PRO A 104 1.37 13.68 -14.98
N ILE A 105 0.53 13.82 -13.95
CA ILE A 105 0.12 15.12 -13.40
C ILE A 105 1.33 15.84 -12.80
N ILE A 106 2.07 15.19 -11.89
CA ILE A 106 3.21 15.83 -11.23
C ILE A 106 4.34 16.11 -12.23
N ALA A 107 4.54 15.24 -13.22
CA ALA A 107 5.53 15.46 -14.28
C ALA A 107 5.15 16.66 -15.15
N ALA A 108 3.89 16.79 -15.57
CA ALA A 108 3.42 17.93 -16.35
C ALA A 108 3.58 19.26 -15.59
N ILE A 109 3.22 19.28 -14.30
CA ILE A 109 3.40 20.47 -13.44
C ILE A 109 4.89 20.79 -13.29
N SER A 110 5.73 19.80 -13.02
CA SER A 110 7.17 19.97 -12.86
C SER A 110 7.83 20.50 -14.13
N LEU A 111 7.46 19.98 -15.29
CA LEU A 111 7.94 20.44 -16.60
C LEU A 111 7.45 21.85 -16.92
N LEU A 112 6.21 22.20 -16.58
CA LEU A 112 5.69 23.56 -16.73
C LEU A 112 6.49 24.55 -15.88
N VAL A 113 6.70 24.23 -14.60
CA VAL A 113 7.48 25.08 -13.69
C VAL A 113 8.93 25.21 -14.19
N LEU A 114 9.56 24.10 -14.56
CA LEU A 114 10.91 24.10 -15.11
C LEU A 114 11.01 24.96 -16.37
N PHE A 115 10.05 24.82 -17.29
CA PHE A 115 9.98 25.63 -18.50
C PHE A 115 9.85 27.12 -18.17
N LEU A 116 8.95 27.50 -17.25
CA LEU A 116 8.78 28.90 -16.84
C LEU A 116 10.04 29.47 -16.18
N LEU A 117 10.74 28.68 -15.36
CA LEU A 117 12.01 29.08 -14.76
C LEU A 117 13.09 29.30 -15.84
N ILE A 118 13.26 28.37 -16.77
CA ILE A 118 14.20 28.50 -17.90
C ILE A 118 13.83 29.73 -18.75
N TRP A 119 12.54 29.93 -19.02
CA TRP A 119 12.05 31.09 -19.74
C TRP A 119 12.38 32.39 -19.01
N VAL A 120 12.16 32.46 -17.69
CA VAL A 120 12.48 33.66 -16.90
C VAL A 120 13.97 33.93 -16.89
N MET A 121 14.80 32.91 -16.66
CA MET A 121 16.27 33.03 -16.70
C MET A 121 16.76 33.49 -18.08
N GLY A 122 16.18 32.99 -19.17
CA GLY A 122 16.55 33.38 -20.52
C GLY A 122 16.04 34.79 -20.87
N ARG A 123 14.74 35.00 -20.81
CA ARG A 123 14.05 36.19 -21.33
C ARG A 123 14.22 37.42 -20.44
N TYR A 124 14.25 37.25 -19.12
CA TYR A 124 14.25 38.35 -18.15
C TYR A 124 15.60 38.56 -17.44
N ARG A 125 16.70 37.93 -17.89
CA ARG A 125 18.05 38.27 -17.42
C ARG A 125 18.39 39.75 -17.63
N ALA A 126 19.23 40.30 -16.77
CA ALA A 126 19.60 41.73 -16.75
C ALA A 126 19.98 42.30 -18.12
N LYS A 127 20.76 41.56 -18.93
CA LYS A 127 21.15 41.99 -20.28
C LYS A 127 19.98 42.06 -21.28
N ALA A 128 19.01 41.16 -21.16
CA ALA A 128 17.88 41.03 -22.09
C ALA A 128 16.64 41.84 -21.65
N ASN A 129 16.59 42.26 -20.39
CA ASN A 129 15.49 43.04 -19.84
C ASN A 129 16.00 44.15 -18.89
N PRO A 130 16.68 45.19 -19.43
CA PRO A 130 17.29 46.24 -18.62
C PRO A 130 16.27 47.13 -17.87
N ASN A 131 15.04 47.21 -18.36
CA ASN A 131 13.95 47.98 -17.76
C ASN A 131 12.85 47.03 -17.27
N PRO A 132 12.91 46.52 -16.03
CA PRO A 132 11.92 45.58 -15.52
C PRO A 132 10.54 46.21 -15.35
N SER A 133 9.49 45.40 -15.52
CA SER A 133 8.12 45.84 -15.20
C SER A 133 7.97 46.14 -13.71
N ARG A 134 7.05 47.04 -13.37
CA ARG A 134 6.68 47.40 -11.99
C ARG A 134 5.32 46.83 -11.56
N THR A 135 4.71 45.99 -12.39
CA THR A 135 3.45 45.31 -12.05
C THR A 135 3.66 44.42 -10.82
N SER A 136 2.83 44.59 -9.78
CA SER A 136 2.94 43.84 -8.54
C SER A 136 1.89 42.75 -8.36
N HIS A 137 0.75 42.83 -9.04
CA HIS A 137 -0.36 41.88 -8.90
C HIS A 137 -1.19 41.79 -10.18
N ASN A 138 -1.92 40.69 -10.33
CA ASN A 138 -2.93 40.50 -11.37
C ASN A 138 -3.97 39.50 -10.88
N THR A 139 -5.11 40.02 -10.42
CA THR A 139 -6.19 39.23 -9.81
C THR A 139 -6.71 38.12 -10.72
N VAL A 140 -6.73 38.32 -12.04
CA VAL A 140 -7.21 37.29 -12.98
C VAL A 140 -6.27 36.08 -12.97
N ILE A 141 -4.96 36.31 -13.03
CA ILE A 141 -3.96 35.22 -13.02
C ILE A 141 -3.94 34.57 -11.63
N GLU A 142 -4.07 35.36 -10.56
CA GLU A 142 -4.19 34.86 -9.19
C GLU A 142 -5.34 33.87 -9.01
N VAL A 143 -6.52 34.20 -9.56
CA VAL A 143 -7.67 33.31 -9.53
C VAL A 143 -7.39 32.03 -10.34
N ILE A 144 -6.76 32.14 -11.51
CA ILE A 144 -6.46 30.97 -12.36
C ILE A 144 -5.51 30.00 -11.65
N TRP A 145 -4.37 30.47 -11.12
CA TRP A 145 -3.42 29.57 -10.46
C TRP A 145 -3.89 29.08 -9.09
N THR A 146 -4.96 29.65 -8.54
CA THR A 146 -5.56 29.18 -7.28
C THR A 146 -6.61 28.10 -7.58
N LEU A 147 -7.50 28.35 -8.54
CA LEU A 147 -8.55 27.40 -8.91
C LEU A 147 -8.01 26.19 -9.67
N LEU A 148 -7.02 26.36 -10.53
CA LEU A 148 -6.48 25.25 -11.32
C LEU A 148 -5.89 24.13 -10.44
N PRO A 149 -5.00 24.39 -9.45
CA PRO A 149 -4.55 23.37 -8.52
C PRO A 149 -5.67 22.72 -7.71
N VAL A 150 -6.68 23.48 -7.28
CA VAL A 150 -7.84 22.92 -6.57
C VAL A 150 -8.57 21.90 -7.44
N LEU A 151 -8.80 22.21 -8.71
CA LEU A 151 -9.44 21.27 -9.65
C LEU A 151 -8.57 20.04 -9.90
N VAL A 152 -7.25 20.20 -10.02
CA VAL A 152 -6.31 19.07 -10.15
C VAL A 152 -6.38 18.15 -8.93
N LEU A 153 -6.37 18.72 -7.72
CA LEU A 153 -6.48 17.95 -6.48
C LEU A 153 -7.81 17.20 -6.37
N LEU A 154 -8.93 17.82 -6.76
CA LEU A 154 -10.23 17.14 -6.83
C LEU A 154 -10.21 15.96 -7.81
N GLY A 155 -9.52 16.09 -8.94
CA GLY A 155 -9.34 15.00 -9.90
C GLY A 155 -8.56 13.82 -9.33
N ILE A 156 -7.52 14.07 -8.53
CA ILE A 156 -6.72 13.03 -7.86
C ILE A 156 -7.50 12.40 -6.69
N ALA A 157 -8.31 13.19 -5.98
CA ALA A 157 -9.00 12.75 -4.78
C ALA A 157 -9.99 11.60 -5.03
N VAL A 158 -10.71 11.60 -6.16
CA VAL A 158 -11.74 10.57 -6.45
C VAL A 158 -11.16 9.14 -6.52
N PRO A 159 -10.16 8.82 -7.37
CA PRO A 159 -9.54 7.49 -7.36
C PRO A 159 -8.82 7.20 -6.03
N SER A 160 -8.28 8.23 -5.36
CA SER A 160 -7.59 8.08 -4.06
C SER A 160 -8.53 7.57 -2.98
N MET A 161 -9.71 8.17 -2.85
CA MET A 161 -10.68 7.79 -1.84
C MET A 161 -11.24 6.39 -2.09
N ARG A 162 -11.36 5.97 -3.35
CA ARG A 162 -11.74 4.59 -3.71
C ARG A 162 -10.67 3.58 -3.30
N LEU A 163 -9.41 3.84 -3.62
CA LEU A 163 -8.30 2.98 -3.18
C LEU A 163 -8.26 2.87 -1.65
N LEU A 164 -8.36 4.01 -0.96
CA LEU A 164 -8.34 4.05 0.49
C LEU A 164 -9.51 3.27 1.10
N ALA A 165 -10.72 3.45 0.59
CA ALA A 165 -11.89 2.72 1.06
C ALA A 165 -11.67 1.20 0.93
N ASN A 166 -11.26 0.73 -0.25
CA ASN A 166 -11.02 -0.69 -0.51
C ASN A 166 -9.88 -1.26 0.36
N GLN A 167 -8.87 -0.45 0.71
CA GLN A 167 -7.77 -0.87 1.57
C GLN A 167 -8.17 -1.09 3.02
N TYR A 168 -9.21 -0.43 3.49
CA TYR A 168 -9.68 -0.49 4.87
C TYR A 168 -11.07 -1.14 4.97
N GLU A 169 -11.50 -1.84 3.92
CA GLU A 169 -12.64 -2.75 4.01
C GLU A 169 -12.36 -3.81 5.06
N THR A 170 -13.35 -4.05 5.91
CA THR A 170 -13.28 -5.07 6.96
C THR A 170 -13.14 -6.44 6.31
N ALA A 171 -12.32 -7.29 6.92
CA ALA A 171 -12.16 -8.65 6.43
C ALA A 171 -13.50 -9.39 6.39
N PRO A 172 -13.82 -10.09 5.28
CA PRO A 172 -15.09 -10.78 5.12
C PRO A 172 -15.24 -11.90 6.15
N GLU A 173 -16.48 -12.35 6.35
CA GLU A 173 -16.76 -13.54 7.17
C GLU A 173 -16.03 -14.76 6.58
N GLY A 174 -15.40 -15.56 7.44
CA GLY A 174 -14.61 -16.72 7.03
C GLY A 174 -13.24 -16.38 6.41
N ALA A 175 -12.79 -15.13 6.46
CA ALA A 175 -11.41 -14.79 6.10
C ALA A 175 -10.42 -15.52 7.02
N PHE A 176 -9.40 -16.13 6.43
CA PHE A 176 -8.32 -16.80 7.14
C PHE A 176 -7.49 -15.80 7.95
N THR A 177 -7.28 -16.06 9.24
CA THR A 177 -6.60 -15.15 10.15
C THR A 177 -5.15 -15.54 10.40
N VAL A 178 -4.25 -14.56 10.27
CA VAL A 178 -2.87 -14.65 10.75
C VAL A 178 -2.60 -13.47 11.67
N LYS A 179 -2.16 -13.77 12.89
CA LYS A 179 -1.65 -12.74 13.81
C LYS A 179 -0.14 -12.64 13.63
N VAL A 180 0.30 -11.45 13.27
CA VAL A 180 1.69 -11.09 13.03
C VAL A 180 2.19 -10.26 14.21
N THR A 181 3.14 -10.80 14.96
CA THR A 181 3.75 -10.11 16.09
C THR A 181 5.17 -9.66 15.73
N GLY A 182 5.45 -8.37 15.91
CA GLY A 182 6.80 -7.80 15.73
C GLY A 182 7.60 -7.85 17.04
N TYR A 183 8.81 -8.41 16.96
CA TYR A 183 9.77 -8.49 18.07
C TYR A 183 11.11 -7.86 17.63
N GLN A 184 11.93 -7.42 18.58
CA GLN A 184 13.33 -7.03 18.36
C GLN A 184 14.22 -8.29 18.24
N TRP A 185 14.68 -8.71 17.06
CA TRP A 185 14.42 -8.21 15.71
C TRP A 185 14.06 -9.39 14.80
N TYR A 186 12.82 -9.87 14.92
CA TYR A 186 12.25 -11.01 14.19
C TYR A 186 10.71 -10.91 14.16
N TRP A 187 10.06 -11.81 13.44
CA TRP A 187 8.59 -11.87 13.35
C TRP A 187 8.04 -13.18 13.89
N GLY A 188 6.92 -13.12 14.61
CA GLY A 188 6.11 -14.28 14.98
C GLY A 188 4.81 -14.30 14.19
N TYR A 189 4.40 -15.49 13.73
CA TYR A 189 3.16 -15.70 12.98
C TYR A 189 2.31 -16.75 13.70
N THR A 190 1.22 -16.31 14.33
CA THR A 190 0.24 -17.21 14.95
C THR A 190 -0.90 -17.49 13.97
N TYR A 191 -1.38 -18.74 13.96
CA TYR A 191 -2.47 -19.22 13.11
C TYR A 191 -3.68 -19.64 13.95
N PRO A 192 -4.52 -18.69 14.45
CA PRO A 192 -5.59 -18.99 15.40
C PRO A 192 -6.62 -19.98 14.85
N ASP A 193 -6.93 -19.88 13.56
CA ASP A 193 -7.95 -20.71 12.90
C ASP A 193 -7.48 -22.17 12.66
N TYR A 194 -6.21 -22.49 12.93
CA TYR A 194 -5.59 -23.77 12.60
C TYR A 194 -4.85 -24.40 13.81
N GLY A 195 -5.39 -24.23 15.01
CA GLY A 195 -4.83 -24.78 16.24
C GLY A 195 -3.91 -23.83 17.02
N GLY A 196 -3.80 -22.56 16.58
CA GLY A 196 -3.14 -21.51 17.35
C GLY A 196 -1.61 -21.64 17.47
N PHE A 197 -0.99 -22.49 16.65
CA PHE A 197 0.47 -22.63 16.64
C PHE A 197 1.16 -21.34 16.18
N GLU A 198 2.42 -21.16 16.59
CA GLU A 198 3.23 -20.00 16.25
C GLU A 198 4.48 -20.41 15.46
N VAL A 199 4.76 -19.65 14.39
CA VAL A 199 5.98 -19.76 13.58
C VAL A 199 6.85 -18.54 13.86
N ILE A 200 8.07 -18.79 14.36
CA ILE A 200 9.09 -17.76 14.56
C ILE A 200 9.97 -17.67 13.31
N SER A 201 10.10 -16.47 12.77
CA SER A 201 10.81 -16.16 11.52
C SER A 201 11.99 -15.23 11.77
N ASN A 202 13.20 -15.75 11.63
CA ASN A 202 14.46 -15.02 11.73
C ASN A 202 15.09 -14.83 10.35
N MET A 203 15.88 -13.77 10.20
CA MET A 203 16.69 -13.58 9.01
C MET A 203 17.71 -14.72 8.85
N LEU A 204 17.76 -15.33 7.68
CA LEU A 204 18.80 -16.30 7.33
C LEU A 204 20.19 -15.63 7.26
N PRO A 205 21.24 -16.30 7.73
CA PRO A 205 22.62 -15.92 7.43
C PRO A 205 22.85 -15.83 5.92
N GLU A 206 23.77 -14.96 5.49
CA GLU A 206 24.01 -14.68 4.07
C GLU A 206 24.45 -15.91 3.28
N ASP A 207 25.34 -16.72 3.86
CA ASP A 207 25.85 -17.95 3.26
C ASP A 207 24.76 -19.02 3.09
N GLU A 208 23.86 -19.14 4.07
CA GLU A 208 22.70 -20.04 3.99
C GLU A 208 21.68 -19.56 2.96
N ALA A 209 21.39 -18.25 2.90
CA ALA A 209 20.50 -17.67 1.91
C ALA A 209 21.03 -17.90 0.47
N LEU A 210 22.33 -17.68 0.24
CA LEU A 210 22.97 -17.93 -1.04
C LEU A 210 22.93 -19.42 -1.42
N ALA A 211 23.17 -20.32 -0.46
CA ALA A 211 23.09 -21.76 -0.67
C ALA A 211 21.67 -22.22 -1.02
N ALA A 212 20.65 -21.57 -0.46
CA ALA A 212 19.24 -21.82 -0.75
C ALA A 212 18.74 -21.13 -2.04
N GLY A 213 19.58 -20.33 -2.71
CA GLY A 213 19.16 -19.56 -3.89
C GLY A 213 18.20 -18.42 -3.56
N GLU A 214 18.18 -17.95 -2.32
CA GLU A 214 17.30 -16.88 -1.86
C GLU A 214 18.01 -15.51 -1.87
N PRO A 215 17.25 -14.40 -1.97
CA PRO A 215 17.85 -13.07 -1.87
C PRO A 215 18.42 -12.81 -0.48
N THR A 216 19.69 -12.40 -0.44
CA THR A 216 20.35 -12.03 0.82
C THR A 216 19.61 -10.88 1.51
N GLN A 217 19.59 -10.88 2.84
CA GLN A 217 18.90 -9.88 3.67
C GLN A 217 17.35 -9.84 3.54
N LEU A 218 16.76 -10.69 2.70
CA LEU A 218 15.30 -10.89 2.60
C LEU A 218 14.87 -12.31 3.01
N ALA A 219 15.76 -13.28 2.83
CA ALA A 219 15.53 -14.67 3.20
C ALA A 219 15.33 -14.84 4.72
N VAL A 220 14.45 -15.76 5.10
CA VAL A 220 14.13 -16.13 6.49
C VAL A 220 14.16 -17.64 6.66
N ASP A 221 14.46 -18.10 7.87
CA ASP A 221 14.49 -19.52 8.22
C ASP A 221 13.12 -20.21 8.10
N LYS A 222 12.05 -19.50 8.46
CA LYS A 222 10.66 -19.95 8.37
C LYS A 222 9.80 -18.83 7.81
N ARG A 223 9.14 -19.11 6.69
CA ARG A 223 8.26 -18.13 6.03
C ARG A 223 6.87 -18.11 6.68
N MET A 224 6.14 -17.01 6.50
CA MET A 224 4.71 -16.98 6.75
C MET A 224 4.00 -17.72 5.61
N VAL A 225 3.44 -18.89 5.86
CA VAL A 225 2.79 -19.72 4.83
C VAL A 225 1.29 -19.44 4.84
N VAL A 226 0.72 -19.14 3.69
CA VAL A 226 -0.69 -18.75 3.56
C VAL A 226 -1.31 -19.34 2.28
N PRO A 227 -2.63 -19.57 2.23
CA PRO A 227 -3.30 -19.96 0.99
C PRO A 227 -3.42 -18.78 0.01
N ALA A 228 -3.12 -19.03 -1.26
CA ALA A 228 -3.39 -18.10 -2.36
C ALA A 228 -4.88 -18.08 -2.74
N GLY A 229 -5.35 -16.97 -3.30
CA GLY A 229 -6.69 -16.84 -3.87
C GLY A 229 -7.82 -16.60 -2.85
N VAL A 230 -7.51 -16.48 -1.56
CA VAL A 230 -8.49 -16.23 -0.49
C VAL A 230 -8.17 -14.94 0.28
N PRO A 231 -9.17 -14.28 0.90
CA PRO A 231 -8.93 -13.13 1.77
C PRO A 231 -8.26 -13.57 3.07
N ILE A 232 -7.15 -12.89 3.42
CA ILE A 232 -6.36 -13.14 4.62
C ILE A 232 -6.52 -11.94 5.56
N ARG A 233 -7.10 -12.17 6.73
CA ARG A 233 -7.17 -11.21 7.83
C ARG A 233 -5.80 -11.17 8.52
N ILE A 234 -5.02 -10.14 8.23
CA ILE A 234 -3.73 -9.91 8.90
C ILE A 234 -3.97 -9.00 10.09
N GLN A 235 -3.62 -9.50 11.27
CA GLN A 235 -3.65 -8.74 12.52
C GLN A 235 -2.23 -8.46 12.98
N THR A 236 -1.82 -7.20 13.11
CA THR A 236 -0.47 -6.84 13.54
C THR A 236 -0.44 -6.28 14.96
N ILE A 237 0.58 -6.67 15.73
CA ILE A 237 0.85 -6.13 17.07
C ILE A 237 2.37 -6.11 17.34
N GLY A 238 2.85 -5.12 18.08
CA GLY A 238 4.24 -5.09 18.55
C GLY A 238 4.34 -5.70 19.94
N ALA A 239 5.33 -6.56 20.19
CA ALA A 239 5.60 -7.09 21.52
C ALA A 239 6.46 -6.15 22.38
N ASP A 240 7.25 -5.29 21.74
CA ASP A 240 8.22 -4.41 22.38
C ASP A 240 8.10 -2.95 21.92
N VAL A 241 8.57 -2.64 20.72
CA VAL A 241 8.54 -1.32 20.08
C VAL A 241 7.62 -1.35 18.87
N ILE A 242 7.49 -0.21 18.19
CA ILE A 242 6.73 -0.15 16.95
C ILE A 242 7.54 -0.80 15.83
N HIS A 243 6.88 -1.66 15.07
CA HIS A 243 7.37 -2.22 13.80
C HIS A 243 6.35 -1.95 12.69
N SER A 244 6.65 -2.32 11.45
CA SER A 244 5.65 -2.28 10.38
C SER A 244 5.82 -3.43 9.41
N PHE A 245 4.77 -4.23 9.29
CA PHE A 245 4.72 -5.41 8.45
C PHE A 245 4.34 -4.99 7.03
N ALA A 246 5.28 -5.10 6.09
CA ALA A 246 5.10 -4.58 4.74
C ALA A 246 5.68 -5.50 3.66
N ILE A 247 4.86 -5.80 2.65
CA ILE A 247 5.22 -6.58 1.47
C ILE A 247 4.91 -5.73 0.23
N PRO A 248 5.93 -5.13 -0.42
CA PRO A 248 5.73 -4.17 -1.51
C PRO A 248 4.99 -4.73 -2.74
N SER A 249 5.22 -5.99 -3.08
CA SER A 249 4.59 -6.68 -4.21
C SER A 249 3.11 -7.02 -3.97
N LEU A 250 2.63 -6.88 -2.74
CA LEU A 250 1.23 -7.08 -2.35
C LEU A 250 0.51 -5.78 -2.02
N TRP A 251 1.21 -4.64 -2.09
CA TRP A 251 0.70 -3.32 -1.67
C TRP A 251 0.16 -3.32 -0.23
N PHE A 252 0.81 -4.12 0.62
CA PHE A 252 0.45 -4.30 2.00
C PHE A 252 1.48 -3.61 2.90
N LYS A 253 0.98 -2.79 3.82
CA LYS A 253 1.72 -2.21 4.94
C LYS A 253 0.75 -2.01 6.10
N LEU A 254 1.12 -2.48 7.28
CA LEU A 254 0.37 -2.26 8.50
C LEU A 254 1.32 -2.23 9.71
N ASP A 255 1.18 -1.21 10.55
CA ASP A 255 2.05 -1.05 11.70
C ASP A 255 1.70 -2.04 12.81
N ALA A 256 2.72 -2.64 13.41
CA ALA A 256 2.64 -3.47 14.60
C ALA A 256 2.96 -2.57 15.81
N VAL A 257 1.92 -2.16 16.53
CA VAL A 257 2.04 -1.19 17.63
C VAL A 257 1.79 -1.90 18.97
N PRO A 258 2.69 -1.79 19.95
CA PRO A 258 2.45 -2.32 21.29
C PRO A 258 1.16 -1.77 21.91
N GLY A 259 0.34 -2.66 22.48
CA GLY A 259 -0.94 -2.30 23.09
C GLY A 259 -2.07 -1.99 22.10
N ARG A 260 -1.87 -2.16 20.78
CA ARG A 260 -2.92 -1.97 19.77
C ARG A 260 -2.87 -3.05 18.70
N LEU A 261 -3.93 -3.87 18.64
CA LEU A 261 -4.15 -4.80 17.54
C LEU A 261 -4.66 -4.01 16.32
N ASN A 262 -3.85 -3.94 15.27
CA ASN A 262 -4.25 -3.39 13.98
C ASN A 262 -4.69 -4.53 13.06
N GLU A 263 -5.63 -4.28 12.15
CA GLU A 263 -6.09 -5.30 11.20
C GLU A 263 -6.25 -4.73 9.79
N LYS A 264 -5.90 -5.54 8.78
CA LYS A 264 -6.18 -5.26 7.37
C LYS A 264 -6.24 -6.55 6.55
N VAL A 265 -7.03 -6.56 5.48
CA VAL A 265 -7.06 -7.67 4.52
C VAL A 265 -5.82 -7.66 3.63
N MET A 266 -5.16 -8.81 3.54
CA MET A 266 -4.21 -9.15 2.49
C MET A 266 -4.86 -10.13 1.51
N PHE A 267 -4.55 -10.00 0.23
CA PHE A 267 -5.00 -10.94 -0.79
C PHE A 267 -3.85 -11.20 -1.75
N ILE A 268 -3.53 -12.47 -1.97
CA ILE A 268 -2.46 -12.91 -2.86
C ILE A 268 -3.10 -13.71 -3.99
N LYS A 269 -2.95 -13.26 -5.23
CA LYS A 269 -3.68 -13.84 -6.37
C LYS A 269 -3.22 -15.24 -6.76
N GLU A 270 -1.93 -15.50 -6.63
CA GLU A 270 -1.30 -16.69 -7.18
C GLU A 270 -0.19 -17.20 -6.26
N PRO A 271 0.08 -18.52 -6.28
CA PRO A 271 1.17 -19.11 -5.50
C PRO A 271 2.52 -18.49 -5.80
N GLY A 272 3.41 -18.41 -4.81
CA GLY A 272 4.72 -17.79 -4.94
C GLY A 272 5.32 -17.37 -3.60
N VAL A 273 6.58 -16.95 -3.65
CA VAL A 273 7.30 -16.35 -2.51
C VAL A 273 7.35 -14.84 -2.68
N TYR A 274 6.94 -14.10 -1.64
CA TYR A 274 6.83 -12.65 -1.64
C TYR A 274 7.60 -12.07 -0.45
N TYR A 275 8.55 -11.20 -0.74
CA TYR A 275 9.46 -10.63 0.24
C TYR A 275 9.05 -9.22 0.67
N GLY A 276 9.33 -8.93 1.92
CA GLY A 276 9.08 -7.68 2.60
C GLY A 276 10.19 -7.36 3.60
N GLN A 277 10.10 -6.17 4.21
CA GLN A 277 11.00 -5.74 5.28
C GLN A 277 10.21 -4.95 6.31
N CYS A 278 10.77 -4.83 7.52
CA CYS A 278 10.25 -3.88 8.50
C CYS A 278 10.32 -2.45 7.93
N MET A 279 9.19 -1.74 7.96
CA MET A 279 9.07 -0.38 7.41
C MET A 279 8.78 0.70 8.47
N GLU A 280 9.13 0.42 9.73
CA GLU A 280 9.10 1.39 10.83
C GLU A 280 10.35 1.20 11.70
N LEU A 281 11.02 2.30 12.06
CA LEU A 281 12.31 2.24 12.74
C LEU A 281 12.18 1.61 14.13
N CYS A 282 12.74 0.40 14.31
CA CYS A 282 12.60 -0.41 15.51
C CYS A 282 13.91 -0.69 16.27
N GLY A 283 14.97 0.06 15.98
CA GLY A 283 16.26 0.00 16.68
C GLY A 283 17.43 -0.52 15.86
N ALA A 284 18.45 -1.04 16.54
CA ALA A 284 19.77 -1.30 15.95
C ALA A 284 19.78 -2.28 14.78
N ARG A 285 18.88 -3.28 14.78
CA ARG A 285 18.76 -4.26 13.69
C ARG A 285 17.52 -4.07 12.83
N HIS A 286 16.99 -2.85 12.74
CA HIS A 286 15.82 -2.52 11.91
C HIS A 286 15.91 -3.06 10.47
N GLY A 287 17.09 -3.00 9.84
CA GLY A 287 17.31 -3.52 8.49
C GLY A 287 17.54 -5.03 8.37
N PHE A 288 17.42 -5.80 9.45
CA PHE A 288 17.79 -7.23 9.53
C PHE A 288 16.67 -8.10 10.11
N MET A 289 15.40 -7.69 9.91
CA MET A 289 14.22 -8.48 10.26
C MET A 289 13.25 -8.53 9.06
N PRO A 290 13.65 -9.23 7.98
CA PRO A 290 12.85 -9.30 6.77
C PRO A 290 11.59 -10.15 6.97
N ILE A 291 10.73 -10.09 5.97
CA ILE A 291 9.48 -10.83 5.90
C ILE A 291 9.56 -11.66 4.62
N ALA A 292 9.23 -12.94 4.70
CA ALA A 292 8.94 -13.74 3.51
C ALA A 292 7.60 -14.44 3.69
N VAL A 293 6.74 -14.29 2.69
CA VAL A 293 5.41 -14.88 2.64
C VAL A 293 5.40 -15.91 1.53
N GLU A 294 5.01 -17.13 1.85
CA GLU A 294 4.84 -18.21 0.89
C GLU A 294 3.35 -18.47 0.67
N ALA A 295 2.87 -18.14 -0.51
CA ALA A 295 1.49 -18.40 -0.90
C ALA A 295 1.41 -19.74 -1.63
N LEU A 296 0.57 -20.64 -1.12
CA LEU A 296 0.39 -21.99 -1.65
C LEU A 296 -1.03 -22.22 -2.17
N PRO A 297 -1.26 -23.20 -3.06
CA PRO A 297 -2.58 -23.77 -3.26
C PRO A 297 -3.16 -24.27 -1.92
N MET A 298 -4.48 -24.18 -1.74
CA MET A 298 -5.11 -24.51 -0.46
C MET A 298 -4.73 -25.91 0.07
N ALA A 299 -4.71 -26.92 -0.80
CA ALA A 299 -4.37 -28.29 -0.39
C ALA A 299 -2.93 -28.42 0.14
N GLU A 300 -1.96 -27.72 -0.46
CA GLU A 300 -0.57 -27.71 0.01
C GLU A 300 -0.43 -26.92 1.32
N PHE A 301 -1.20 -25.83 1.47
CA PHE A 301 -1.28 -25.09 2.72
C PHE A 301 -1.86 -25.94 3.86
N GLU A 302 -2.97 -26.63 3.62
CA GLU A 302 -3.59 -27.53 4.61
C GLU A 302 -2.64 -28.66 5.03
N GLN A 303 -1.89 -29.20 4.08
CA GLN A 303 -0.84 -30.16 4.38
C GLN A 303 0.26 -29.55 5.25
N TRP A 304 0.76 -28.36 4.90
CA TRP A 304 1.77 -27.66 5.68
C TRP A 304 1.31 -27.43 7.13
N VAL A 305 0.03 -27.08 7.33
CA VAL A 305 -0.58 -26.93 8.66
C VAL A 305 -0.49 -28.23 9.44
N LEU A 306 -0.89 -29.37 8.87
CA LEU A 306 -0.87 -30.66 9.55
C LEU A 306 0.54 -31.11 9.96
N GLU A 307 1.57 -30.59 9.31
CA GLU A 307 2.97 -30.85 9.67
C GLU A 307 3.48 -29.94 10.80
N GLN A 308 2.75 -28.87 11.14
CA GLN A 308 3.10 -28.02 12.27
C GLN A 308 2.71 -28.68 13.60
N PRO A 309 3.54 -28.54 14.66
CA PRO A 309 3.17 -29.00 15.98
C PRO A 309 1.89 -28.31 16.47
N GLY A 310 0.81 -29.08 16.65
CA GLY A 310 -0.49 -28.56 17.08
C GLY A 310 -1.35 -27.99 15.95
N GLY A 311 -0.95 -28.15 14.69
CA GLY A 311 -1.75 -27.75 13.54
C GLY A 311 -3.01 -28.61 13.40
N LEU A 312 -4.16 -27.96 13.23
CA LEU A 312 -5.46 -28.60 13.09
C LEU A 312 -6.19 -28.04 11.87
N LEU A 313 -6.84 -28.92 11.09
CA LEU A 313 -7.76 -28.54 10.03
C LEU A 313 -9.20 -28.64 10.57
N GLY A 314 -9.97 -27.57 10.45
CA GLY A 314 -11.37 -27.54 10.89
C GLY A 314 -11.69 -26.42 11.87
N THR A 315 -12.93 -25.95 11.82
CA THR A 315 -13.43 -24.69 12.39
C THR A 315 -13.63 -24.69 13.91
N GLU A 316 -12.74 -25.30 14.68
CA GLU A 316 -12.71 -25.06 16.13
C GLU A 316 -11.60 -24.06 16.43
N ALA A 317 -11.79 -22.83 15.93
CA ALA A 317 -11.17 -21.67 16.54
C ALA A 317 -11.77 -21.56 17.95
N ASP A 318 -11.02 -21.96 18.96
CA ASP A 318 -11.35 -21.65 20.35
C ASP A 318 -11.16 -20.13 20.53
N PRO A 319 -12.24 -19.34 20.70
CA PRO A 319 -12.13 -17.90 20.89
C PRO A 319 -11.42 -17.52 22.20
N GLU A 320 -11.10 -18.50 23.05
CA GLU A 320 -10.51 -18.32 24.38
C GLU A 320 -9.07 -18.85 24.49
N LEU A 321 -8.44 -19.23 23.36
CA LEU A 321 -7.02 -19.57 23.32
C LEU A 321 -6.16 -18.31 23.55
N GLU A 322 -5.96 -17.96 24.82
CA GLU A 322 -4.85 -17.13 25.27
C GLU A 322 -3.54 -17.88 24.97
N VAL A 323 -3.03 -17.69 23.75
CA VAL A 323 -1.70 -18.16 23.37
C VAL A 323 -0.69 -17.42 24.25
N PRO A 324 0.14 -18.13 25.04
CA PRO A 324 1.14 -17.49 25.87
C PRO A 324 2.04 -16.63 24.98
N THR A 325 2.03 -15.32 25.20
CA THR A 325 3.06 -14.46 24.63
C THR A 325 4.39 -14.93 25.18
N GLN A 326 5.25 -15.52 24.35
CA GLN A 326 6.62 -15.77 24.74
C GLN A 326 7.20 -14.42 25.18
N GLN A 327 7.78 -14.41 26.40
CA GLN A 327 8.47 -13.23 26.89
C GLN A 327 9.58 -12.89 25.88
N PRO A 328 9.88 -11.59 25.67
CA PRO A 328 10.88 -11.18 24.69
C PRO A 328 12.26 -11.68 25.13
N GLU A 329 12.62 -12.89 24.72
CA GLU A 329 13.98 -13.37 24.80
C GLU A 329 14.67 -12.95 23.52
N SER A 330 15.65 -12.06 23.67
CA SER A 330 16.47 -11.60 22.56
C SER A 330 17.15 -12.80 21.91
N ALA A 331 17.26 -12.80 20.58
CA ALA A 331 18.07 -13.77 19.83
C ALA A 331 19.58 -13.69 20.16
N ILE A 332 19.98 -12.81 21.09
CA ILE A 332 21.35 -12.66 21.58
C ILE A 332 21.40 -13.07 23.06
N PRO A 333 22.20 -14.08 23.43
CA PRO A 333 22.46 -14.42 24.83
C PRO A 333 22.96 -13.18 25.61
N GLY A 334 22.17 -12.72 26.58
CA GLY A 334 22.56 -11.62 27.48
C GLY A 334 22.17 -10.20 27.01
N ALA A 335 21.43 -10.03 25.92
CA ALA A 335 20.83 -8.74 25.61
C ALA A 335 19.59 -8.50 26.49
N ALA A 336 19.51 -7.32 27.11
CA ALA A 336 18.33 -6.93 27.87
C ALA A 336 17.11 -6.86 26.94
N GLY A 337 16.04 -7.57 27.30
CA GLY A 337 14.75 -7.41 26.63
C GLY A 337 14.27 -5.96 26.75
N ALA A 338 13.56 -5.47 25.74
CA ALA A 338 12.95 -4.15 25.83
C ALA A 338 12.06 -4.08 27.09
N PRO A 339 12.14 -2.99 27.88
CA PRO A 339 11.25 -2.81 29.02
C PRO A 339 9.80 -2.90 28.54
N ARG A 340 9.03 -3.67 29.29
CA ARG A 340 7.59 -3.80 29.08
C ARG A 340 6.97 -2.41 29.29
N PRO A 341 6.06 -1.90 28.43
CA PRO A 341 5.54 -0.54 28.55
C PRO A 341 4.86 -0.24 29.90
N ASP A 342 4.41 -1.26 30.61
CA ASP A 342 3.87 -1.25 31.97
C ASP A 342 4.94 -1.11 33.08
N SER A 343 6.21 -1.46 32.83
CA SER A 343 7.27 -1.37 33.86
C SER A 343 7.71 0.06 34.18
N ALA A 344 7.40 1.03 33.31
CA ALA A 344 7.69 2.44 33.54
C ALA A 344 6.73 3.11 34.54
N LEU A 345 5.64 2.43 34.92
CA LEU A 345 4.64 2.98 35.84
C LEU A 345 4.86 2.57 37.31
N GLU A 346 5.77 1.64 37.58
CA GLU A 346 6.00 1.12 38.94
C GLU A 346 7.17 1.79 39.67
N GLU A 347 8.05 2.55 38.99
CA GLU A 347 9.30 3.04 39.60
C GLU A 347 9.25 4.44 40.25
N ASP A 348 8.17 5.23 40.11
CA ASP A 348 8.19 6.66 40.50
C ASP A 348 7.32 7.05 41.72
N VAL A 349 6.94 6.12 42.60
CA VAL A 349 6.04 6.44 43.74
C VAL A 349 6.76 6.68 45.09
N ASP A 350 8.05 6.37 45.24
CA ASP A 350 8.67 6.31 46.60
C ASP A 350 9.91 7.19 46.85
N ALA A 351 10.09 8.29 46.11
CA ALA A 351 11.21 9.22 46.38
C ALA A 351 10.81 10.70 46.28
N ALA A 352 10.04 11.19 47.26
CA ALA A 352 9.91 12.62 47.51
C ALA A 352 10.02 12.93 49.01
N GLU A 353 11.26 13.06 49.49
CA GLU A 353 11.55 13.68 50.78
C GLU A 353 11.66 15.21 50.58
N PRO A 354 10.95 16.06 51.35
CA PRO A 354 10.91 17.49 51.11
C PRO A 354 12.17 18.19 51.64
N ALA A 355 12.94 18.82 50.75
CA ALA A 355 14.07 19.66 51.11
C ALA A 355 13.62 20.93 51.84
N THR A 356 14.18 21.15 53.03
CA THR A 356 14.04 22.35 53.85
C THR A 356 14.83 23.52 53.25
N THR A 357 14.17 24.68 53.17
CA THR A 357 14.77 25.98 52.86
C THR A 357 15.42 26.60 54.10
N GLU A 358 16.71 26.96 54.04
CA GLU A 358 17.27 28.11 54.79
C GLU A 358 18.38 28.81 53.99
N ALA A 359 18.22 30.15 53.92
CA ALA A 359 19.14 31.28 53.71
C ALA A 359 20.19 31.27 52.58
#